data_AF-A0A7Y0S9N0-F1
#
_entry.id   AF-A0A7Y0S9N0-F1
#
_cell.length_a   1.000
_cell.length_b   1.000
_cell.length_c   1.000
_cell.angle_alpha   90.00
_cell.angle_beta   90.00
_cell.angle_gamma   90.00
#
_symmetry.space_group_name_H-M   'P 1'
#
loop_
_entity.id
_entity.type
_entity.pdbx_description
1 polymer ?
#
loop_
_entity_poly.entity_id
_entity_poly.type
_entity_poly.pdbx_seq_one_letter_code
_entity_poly.pdbx_strand_id
1 'polypeptide(L)'
;AKQNLRDNLGENRDIQCIANNCLDGFKHSSSSMVMCNPPFHQQQAITDHIAWQMFCDAKQVLSENGRLLVIGNRHLGYDAKLKRLFGDKNVKLIASNNKFVILQATKNPAKLSAK
;
A
#
# COMPACT_ATOMS: atom_id res chain seq x y z
N ALA A 1 18.90 -1.69 -0.75
CA ALA A 1 18.00 -1.74 0.42
C ALA A 1 18.70 -2.34 1.65
N LYS A 2 19.01 -3.66 1.67
CA LYS A 2 19.61 -4.35 2.82
C LYS A 2 20.84 -3.66 3.41
N GLN A 3 21.76 -3.18 2.58
CA GLN A 3 22.98 -2.48 3.05
C GLN A 3 22.64 -1.19 3.81
N ASN A 4 21.86 -0.30 3.20
CA ASN A 4 21.42 0.96 3.83
C ASN A 4 20.72 0.72 5.18
N LEU A 5 19.88 -0.32 5.27
CA LEU A 5 19.22 -0.69 6.53
C LEU A 5 20.23 -1.12 7.61
N ARG A 6 21.22 -1.94 7.26
CA ARG A 6 22.29 -2.34 8.19
C ARG A 6 23.11 -1.14 8.66
N ASP A 7 23.51 -0.28 7.73
CA ASP A 7 24.36 0.88 8.02
C ASP A 7 23.69 1.88 8.97
N ASN A 8 22.37 2.03 8.89
CA ASN A 8 21.63 3.06 9.65
C ASN A 8 20.85 2.51 10.85
N LEU A 9 20.46 1.24 10.85
CA LEU A 9 19.61 0.64 11.91
C LEU A 9 20.30 -0.49 12.69
N GLY A 10 21.48 -0.94 12.25
CA GLY A 10 22.22 -2.06 12.82
C GLY A 10 21.63 -3.44 12.48
N GLU A 11 22.22 -4.50 13.03
CA GLU A 11 21.83 -5.90 12.75
C GLU A 11 20.80 -6.47 13.74
N ASN A 12 20.54 -5.79 14.86
CA ASN A 12 19.65 -6.27 15.94
C ASN A 12 18.16 -6.01 15.69
N ARG A 13 17.78 -5.58 14.48
CA ARG A 13 16.39 -5.34 14.09
C ARG A 13 15.88 -6.52 13.26
N ASP A 14 14.67 -6.96 13.55
CA ASP A 14 13.98 -7.95 12.73
C ASP A 14 13.55 -7.33 11.39
N ILE A 15 14.40 -7.45 10.38
CA ILE A 15 14.20 -6.88 9.05
C ILE A 15 14.47 -7.95 8.00
N GLN A 16 13.47 -8.19 7.15
CA GLN A 16 13.58 -9.10 6.01
C GLN A 16 13.56 -8.30 4.70
N CYS A 17 14.52 -8.58 3.82
CA CYS A 17 14.56 -8.04 2.46
C CYS A 17 14.31 -9.19 1.49
N ILE A 18 13.15 -9.18 0.83
CA ILE A 18 12.69 -10.28 -0.02
C ILE A 18 12.60 -9.75 -1.46
N ALA A 19 13.31 -10.39 -2.39
CA ALA A 19 13.12 -10.16 -3.81
C ALA A 19 11.89 -10.96 -4.26
N ASN A 20 10.86 -10.27 -4.76
CA ASN A 20 9.58 -10.91 -5.07
C ASN A 20 8.82 -10.15 -6.17
N ASN A 21 7.82 -10.80 -6.75
CA ASN A 21 6.77 -10.14 -7.50
C ASN A 21 5.70 -9.61 -6.53
N CYS A 22 5.78 -8.32 -6.20
CA CYS A 22 4.92 -7.68 -5.21
C CYS A 22 4.85 -8.49 -3.89
N LEU A 23 3.66 -9.01 -3.50
CA LEU A 23 3.51 -9.82 -2.28
C LEU A 23 3.10 -11.27 -2.58
N ASP A 24 3.47 -11.80 -3.75
CA ASP A 24 3.23 -13.20 -4.10
C ASP A 24 3.75 -14.14 -3.00
N GLY A 25 2.92 -15.11 -2.59
CA GLY A 25 3.26 -16.08 -1.54
C GLY A 25 3.18 -15.57 -0.10
N PHE A 26 2.86 -14.30 0.14
CA PHE A 26 2.59 -13.82 1.49
C PHE A 26 1.24 -14.35 1.99
N LYS A 27 1.20 -14.78 3.26
CA LYS A 27 -0.03 -15.29 3.87
C LYS A 27 -1.09 -14.18 3.96
N HIS A 28 -2.35 -14.54 3.71
CA HIS A 28 -3.48 -13.66 3.99
C HIS A 28 -3.51 -13.22 5.46
N SER A 29 -3.93 -11.98 5.70
CA SER A 29 -4.09 -11.42 7.06
C SER A 29 -2.84 -11.54 7.94
N SER A 30 -1.65 -11.40 7.35
CA SER A 30 -0.35 -11.50 8.02
C SER A 30 0.27 -10.15 8.38
N SER A 31 -0.26 -9.04 7.88
CA SER A 31 0.28 -7.71 8.14
C SER A 31 -0.77 -6.74 8.67
N SER A 32 -0.40 -5.92 9.66
CA SER A 32 -1.24 -4.82 10.14
C SER A 32 -1.07 -3.53 9.32
N MET A 33 0.02 -3.40 8.56
CA MET A 33 0.33 -2.21 7.78
C MET A 33 1.17 -2.52 6.55
N VAL A 34 0.81 -1.90 5.42
CA VAL A 34 1.60 -1.90 4.19
C VAL A 34 1.88 -0.44 3.82
N MET A 35 3.14 -0.11 3.56
CA MET A 35 3.55 1.19 3.03
C MET A 35 4.04 0.98 1.59
N CYS A 36 3.48 1.73 0.65
CA CYS A 36 3.70 1.51 -0.77
C CYS A 36 4.00 2.83 -1.48
N ASN A 37 5.10 2.86 -2.23
CA ASN A 37 5.40 3.88 -3.22
C ASN A 37 5.48 3.18 -4.59
N PRO A 38 4.34 3.05 -5.30
CA PRO A 38 4.34 2.38 -6.60
C PRO A 38 5.30 3.07 -7.58
N PRO A 39 5.88 2.33 -8.55
CA PRO A 39 6.72 2.95 -9.57
C PRO A 39 5.94 4.03 -10.34
N PHE A 40 6.64 5.00 -10.95
CA PHE A 40 6.05 5.97 -11.87
C PHE A 40 7.01 6.33 -13.01
N HIS A 41 6.59 6.19 -14.27
CA HIS A 41 7.31 6.70 -15.45
C HIS A 41 6.34 7.14 -16.56
N GLN A 42 6.85 7.91 -17.53
CA GLN A 42 6.08 8.55 -18.61
C GLN A 42 5.34 7.58 -19.57
N GLN A 43 5.47 6.26 -19.40
CA GLN A 43 4.68 5.24 -20.08
C GLN A 43 3.55 4.74 -19.15
N GLN A 44 2.42 5.46 -19.19
CA GLN A 44 1.37 5.43 -18.16
C GLN A 44 0.68 4.06 -17.98
N ALA A 45 0.45 3.29 -19.04
CA ALA A 45 -0.36 2.06 -18.96
C ALA A 45 0.34 0.91 -18.21
N ILE A 46 1.67 0.78 -18.35
CA ILE A 46 2.42 -0.30 -17.69
C ILE A 46 2.52 -0.06 -16.17
N THR A 47 2.75 1.19 -15.81
CA THR A 47 2.87 1.58 -14.40
C THR A 47 1.56 1.39 -13.63
N ASP A 48 0.43 1.60 -14.31
CA ASP A 48 -0.90 1.56 -13.71
C ASP A 48 -1.33 0.14 -13.27
N HIS A 49 -1.00 -0.88 -14.06
CA HIS A 49 -1.30 -2.27 -13.69
C HIS A 49 -0.44 -2.77 -12.53
N ILE A 50 0.82 -2.33 -12.44
CA ILE A 50 1.71 -2.67 -11.32
C ILE A 50 1.17 -2.06 -10.03
N ALA A 51 0.79 -0.77 -10.06
CA ALA A 51 0.18 -0.13 -8.89
C ALA A 51 -1.11 -0.83 -8.47
N TRP A 52 -1.94 -1.24 -9.43
CA TRP A 52 -3.15 -2.01 -9.15
C TRP A 52 -2.85 -3.37 -8.49
N GLN A 53 -1.87 -4.12 -9.01
CA GLN A 53 -1.44 -5.39 -8.41
C GLN A 53 -0.97 -5.19 -6.97
N MET A 54 -0.09 -4.20 -6.73
CA MET A 54 0.40 -3.86 -5.39
C MET A 54 -0.74 -3.55 -4.42
N PHE A 55 -1.81 -2.86 -4.86
CA PHE A 55 -2.96 -2.56 -4.01
C PHE A 55 -3.80 -3.81 -3.71
N CYS A 56 -4.03 -4.67 -4.71
CA CYS A 56 -4.74 -5.94 -4.54
C CYS A 56 -4.02 -6.84 -3.54
N ASP A 57 -2.72 -7.01 -3.72
CA ASP A 57 -1.84 -7.79 -2.85
C ASP A 57 -1.84 -7.25 -1.42
N ALA A 58 -1.71 -5.93 -1.28
CA ALA A 58 -1.79 -5.28 0.03
C ALA A 58 -3.12 -5.60 0.72
N LYS A 59 -4.26 -5.51 0.02
CA LYS A 59 -5.56 -5.88 0.59
C LYS A 59 -5.61 -7.36 1.00
N GLN A 60 -4.99 -8.25 0.24
CA GLN A 60 -4.98 -9.68 0.57
C GLN A 60 -4.20 -9.97 1.86
N VAL A 61 -2.99 -9.40 2.00
CA VAL A 61 -2.11 -9.67 3.16
C VAL A 61 -2.52 -8.90 4.41
N LEU A 62 -3.22 -7.77 4.28
CA LEU A 62 -3.61 -6.97 5.44
C LEU A 62 -4.57 -7.76 6.33
N SER A 63 -4.41 -7.66 7.65
CA SER A 63 -5.39 -8.12 8.63
C SER A 63 -6.63 -7.23 8.61
N GLU A 64 -7.70 -7.64 9.31
CA GLU A 64 -8.80 -6.72 9.61
C GLU A 64 -8.28 -5.46 10.32
N ASN A 65 -8.85 -4.31 9.98
CA ASN A 65 -8.38 -2.98 10.39
C ASN A 65 -6.95 -2.62 9.92
N GLY A 66 -6.31 -3.49 9.13
CA GLY A 66 -4.99 -3.25 8.57
C GLY A 66 -5.01 -2.08 7.58
N ARG A 67 -3.90 -1.35 7.50
CA ARG A 67 -3.82 -0.09 6.75
C ARG A 67 -2.81 -0.17 5.60
N LEU A 68 -3.24 0.22 4.41
CA LEU A 68 -2.37 0.53 3.29
C LEU A 68 -2.14 2.04 3.26
N LEU A 69 -0.88 2.48 3.30
CA LEU A 69 -0.46 3.86 3.01
C LEU A 69 0.21 3.90 1.64
N VAL A 70 -0.34 4.71 0.74
CA VAL A 70 0.19 4.90 -0.62
C VAL A 70 0.62 6.33 -0.80
N ILE A 71 1.87 6.54 -1.24
CA ILE A 71 2.31 7.81 -1.80
C ILE A 71 2.28 7.74 -3.32
N GLY A 72 1.87 8.82 -3.98
CA GLY A 72 1.88 8.92 -5.44
C GLY A 72 1.79 10.36 -5.94
N ASN A 73 2.08 10.58 -7.21
CA ASN A 73 1.86 11.88 -7.84
C ASN A 73 0.36 12.19 -7.91
N ARG A 74 -0.03 13.45 -7.68
CA ARG A 74 -1.45 13.90 -7.67
C ARG A 74 -2.25 13.46 -8.90
N HIS A 75 -1.63 13.51 -10.08
CA HIS A 75 -2.27 13.23 -11.36
C HIS A 75 -2.56 11.74 -11.63
N LEU A 76 -2.05 10.82 -10.79
CA LEU A 76 -2.20 9.37 -11.00
C LEU A 76 -3.56 8.81 -10.55
N GLY A 77 -4.39 9.58 -9.83
CA GLY A 77 -5.76 9.17 -9.49
C GLY A 77 -5.87 7.89 -8.64
N TYR A 78 -4.90 7.62 -7.76
CA TYR A 78 -4.90 6.43 -6.90
C TYR A 78 -6.08 6.38 -5.91
N ASP A 79 -6.69 7.52 -5.61
CA ASP A 79 -7.89 7.60 -4.79
C ASP A 79 -9.04 6.78 -5.39
N ALA A 80 -9.31 6.90 -6.69
CA ALA A 80 -10.38 6.15 -7.36
C ALA A 80 -10.15 4.63 -7.29
N LYS A 81 -8.89 4.19 -7.50
CA LYS A 81 -8.49 2.77 -7.41
C LYS A 81 -8.66 2.24 -6.00
N LEU A 82 -8.15 2.96 -5.01
CA LEU A 82 -8.26 2.56 -3.61
C LEU A 82 -9.72 2.52 -3.17
N LYS A 83 -10.55 3.48 -3.58
CA LYS A 83 -11.99 3.50 -3.26
C LYS A 83 -12.72 2.31 -3.89
N ARG A 84 -12.40 1.96 -5.14
CA ARG A 84 -12.93 0.75 -5.79
C ARG A 84 -12.53 -0.52 -5.04
N LEU A 85 -11.30 -0.59 -4.54
CA LEU A 85 -10.77 -1.79 -3.92
C LEU A 85 -11.16 -1.94 -2.43
N PHE A 86 -11.10 -0.86 -1.65
CA PHE A 86 -11.32 -0.87 -0.19
C PHE A 86 -12.69 -0.33 0.22
N GLY A 87 -13.42 0.34 -0.67
CA GLY A 87 -14.66 1.05 -0.38
C GLY A 87 -14.41 2.53 -0.06
N ASP A 88 -15.29 3.40 -0.54
CA ASP A 88 -15.11 4.86 -0.46
C ASP A 88 -14.90 5.37 0.98
N LYS A 89 -15.72 4.87 1.92
CA LYS A 89 -15.64 5.23 3.35
C LYS A 89 -14.34 4.79 4.04
N ASN A 90 -13.58 3.90 3.42
CA ASN A 90 -12.35 3.34 3.98
C ASN A 90 -11.08 4.01 3.44
N VAL A 91 -11.21 5.00 2.55
CA VAL A 91 -10.09 5.71 1.95
C VAL A 91 -10.09 7.17 2.39
N LYS A 92 -8.94 7.65 2.86
CA LYS A 92 -8.76 9.06 3.25
C LYS A 92 -7.44 9.63 2.78
N LEU A 93 -7.45 10.93 2.50
CA LEU A 93 -6.22 11.72 2.30
C LEU A 93 -5.56 11.97 3.66
N ILE A 94 -4.29 11.63 3.79
CA ILE A 94 -3.49 11.83 4.99
C ILE A 94 -2.68 13.12 4.91
N ALA A 95 -2.03 13.34 3.77
CA ALA A 95 -1.22 14.52 3.51
C ALA A 95 -1.12 14.79 2.01
N SER A 96 -0.84 16.04 1.64
CA SER A 96 -0.53 16.39 0.26
C SER A 96 0.40 17.59 0.18
N ASN A 97 1.16 17.68 -0.91
CA ASN A 97 1.90 18.87 -1.34
C ASN A 97 1.75 19.02 -2.86
N ASN A 98 2.21 20.11 -3.47
CA ASN A 98 1.96 20.42 -4.90
C ASN A 98 2.24 19.27 -5.89
N LYS A 99 3.09 18.30 -5.53
CA LYS A 99 3.45 17.16 -6.37
C LYS A 99 2.81 15.84 -5.94
N PHE A 100 2.73 15.59 -4.64
CA PHE A 100 2.41 14.27 -4.07
C PHE A 100 1.17 14.27 -3.17
N VAL A 101 0.54 13.11 -3.09
CA VAL A 101 -0.51 12.78 -2.12
C VAL A 101 -0.13 11.52 -1.35
N ILE A 102 -0.55 11.46 -0.09
CA ILE A 102 -0.52 10.26 0.74
C ILE A 102 -1.95 9.86 1.04
N LEU A 103 -2.36 8.69 0.58
CA LEU A 103 -3.68 8.11 0.80
C LEU A 103 -3.56 6.95 1.77
N GLN A 104 -4.52 6.81 2.68
CA GLN A 104 -4.69 5.62 3.51
C GLN A 104 -5.94 4.88 3.07
N ALA A 105 -5.83 3.57 2.88
CA ALA A 105 -6.97 2.66 2.75
C ALA A 105 -6.98 1.64 3.90
N THR A 106 -8.12 1.45 4.55
CA THR A 106 -8.26 0.50 5.67
C THR A 106 -9.00 -0.75 5.22
N LYS A 107 -8.45 -1.95 5.43
CA LYS A 107 -9.13 -3.22 5.12
C LYS A 107 -10.24 -3.47 6.13
N ASN A 108 -11.49 -3.45 5.66
CA ASN A 108 -12.71 -3.78 6.41
C ASN A 108 -12.59 -3.45 7.91
N PRO A 109 -12.74 -2.19 8.32
CA PRO A 109 -13.22 -1.96 9.68
C PRO A 109 -14.50 -2.79 9.79
N ALA A 110 -14.53 -3.73 10.73
CA ALA A 110 -15.59 -4.73 10.87
C ALA A 110 -16.94 -4.12 10.50
N LYS A 111 -17.70 -4.77 9.60
CA LYS A 111 -19.09 -4.40 9.35
C LYS A 111 -19.74 -4.28 10.72
N LEU A 112 -20.00 -3.05 11.18
CA LEU A 112 -20.97 -2.82 12.23
C LEU A 112 -22.23 -3.47 11.69
N SER A 113 -22.56 -4.62 12.27
CA SER A 113 -23.80 -5.32 12.08
C SER A 113 -24.91 -4.29 12.26
N ALA A 114 -25.41 -3.75 11.15
CA ALA A 114 -26.70 -3.09 11.14
C ALA A 114 -27.71 -4.21 11.42
N LYS A 115 -28.16 -4.27 12.67
CA LYS A 115 -29.44 -4.87 13.02
C LYS A 115 -30.55 -3.96 12.52
#